data_AF-A0A9P1CVL2-F1
#
_entry.id   AF-A0A9P1CVL2-F1
#
_cell.length_a   1.000
_cell.length_b   1.000
_cell.length_c   1.000
_cell.angle_alpha   90.00
_cell.angle_beta   90.00
_cell.angle_gamma   90.00
#
_symmetry.space_group_name_H-M   'P 1'
#
loop_
_entity.id
_entity.type
_entity.pdbx_description
1 polymer ?
#
loop_
_entity_poly.entity_id
_entity_poly.type
_entity_poly.pdbx_seq_one_letter_code
_entity_poly.pdbx_strand_id
1 'polypeptide(L)'
;MSYLKDPLIACRSPPMSRTSSQEPAEDLPPSRRPVDDLHDFTKEFIERGYHAEYCNWRDSYLKWRQGDHKGAKGENCESTHIKNRMGTFEYWYPTVSAYNFRRTCAYWIGVLFVEGCLFFLWQPLFELYWDDPPKRMEFWISKMPILFGTTIFGAGIYMGYVELINMDTDTNLTRPNFLWCDWKALYRLLQQREEGDTDSTCSDSSNAQGANGSCDVYWYQPLSSIAGWVIYLIGALLYQIANMANMLELEEELHAQIVEWPLVFGGVCFFIGGCCELIHNRCWATPPNTFVWWTSVCNFVGGIGFWFCACSEIFGEYTTLIGVQGTVLYLIGAVFSLCMWRTEQFGLTLISNLNRVHRDDGTQIAVRTDQTTGELGEN
;
A
#
# COMPACT_ATOMS: atom_id res chain seq x y z
N MET A 1 -35.72 34.74 50.88
CA MET A 1 -36.01 34.47 52.31
C MET A 1 -36.18 32.96 52.44
N SER A 2 -35.63 32.36 53.52
CA SER A 2 -35.56 30.92 53.87
C SER A 2 -34.73 30.02 52.95
N TYR A 3 -33.49 29.66 53.34
CA TYR A 3 -33.09 28.59 54.28
C TYR A 3 -33.26 27.19 53.68
N LEU A 4 -32.12 26.56 53.35
CA LEU A 4 -31.85 25.18 53.76
C LEU A 4 -30.33 24.95 53.79
N LYS A 5 -29.93 24.32 54.88
CA LYS A 5 -28.60 24.18 55.46
C LYS A 5 -28.29 22.68 55.59
N ASP A 6 -27.00 22.37 55.45
CA ASP A 6 -26.26 21.25 56.05
C ASP A 6 -26.47 19.83 55.45
N PRO A 7 -25.55 18.85 55.66
CA PRO A 7 -24.34 18.88 56.48
C PRO A 7 -23.02 18.37 55.83
N LEU A 8 -21.94 18.80 56.48
CA LEU A 8 -20.57 18.31 56.41
C LEU A 8 -20.45 16.81 56.73
N ILE A 9 -19.78 16.05 55.86
CA ILE A 9 -19.30 14.69 56.16
C ILE A 9 -17.80 14.78 56.45
N ALA A 10 -17.44 14.46 57.69
CA ALA A 10 -16.06 14.37 58.16
C ALA A 10 -15.48 12.99 57.80
N CYS A 11 -14.49 12.94 56.90
CA CYS A 11 -13.66 11.75 56.70
C CYS A 11 -12.45 11.79 57.63
N ARG A 12 -12.39 10.83 58.56
CA ARG A 12 -11.20 10.50 59.35
C ARG A 12 -10.20 9.73 58.48
N SER A 13 -8.97 10.22 58.41
CA SER A 13 -7.83 9.46 57.85
C SER A 13 -7.20 8.55 58.92
N PRO A 14 -6.85 7.29 58.60
CA PRO A 14 -6.01 6.47 59.46
C PRO A 14 -4.51 6.76 59.22
N PRO A 15 -3.63 6.55 60.22
CA PRO A 15 -2.19 6.67 60.03
C PRO A 15 -1.63 5.36 59.46
N MET A 16 -0.95 5.42 58.31
CA MET A 16 -0.09 4.33 57.86
C MET A 16 1.37 4.78 57.91
N SER A 17 2.07 4.28 58.91
CA SER A 17 3.52 4.14 58.91
C SER A 17 3.89 2.81 58.25
N ARG A 18 4.65 2.83 57.16
CA ARG A 18 5.48 1.69 56.75
C ARG A 18 6.66 2.13 55.89
N THR A 19 7.83 1.99 56.49
CA THR A 19 9.15 1.92 55.87
C THR A 19 9.24 0.66 55.01
N SER A 20 9.58 0.81 53.73
CA SER A 20 10.10 -0.28 52.90
C SER A 20 11.35 0.19 52.16
N SER A 21 12.46 -0.46 52.49
CA SER A 21 13.77 -0.40 51.87
C SER A 21 13.73 -0.68 50.37
N GLN A 22 14.31 0.24 49.59
CA GLN A 22 14.67 0.03 48.18
C GLN A 22 15.98 -0.76 48.09
N GLU A 23 15.97 -1.85 47.32
CA GLU A 23 17.19 -2.45 46.77
C GLU A 23 17.54 -1.76 45.43
N PRO A 24 18.84 -1.58 45.11
CA PRO A 24 19.24 -0.98 43.84
C PRO A 24 19.23 -2.03 42.71
N ALA A 25 18.49 -1.74 41.65
CA ALA A 25 18.49 -2.52 40.41
C ALA A 25 19.72 -2.17 39.57
N GLU A 26 20.58 -3.17 39.33
CA GLU A 26 21.73 -3.12 38.44
C GLU A 26 21.32 -3.16 36.94
N ASP A 27 21.83 -2.17 36.21
CA ASP A 27 22.31 -2.14 34.81
C ASP A 27 21.60 -2.96 33.72
N LEU A 28 20.68 -2.29 33.03
CA LEU A 28 20.36 -2.54 31.62
C LEU A 28 20.87 -1.36 30.75
N PRO A 29 21.42 -1.60 29.54
CA PRO A 29 22.01 -0.54 28.72
C PRO A 29 20.94 0.46 28.22
N PRO A 30 21.18 1.77 28.34
CA PRO A 30 20.19 2.80 28.09
C PRO A 30 19.87 3.01 26.60
N SER A 31 18.58 3.11 26.32
CA SER A 31 18.01 3.58 25.05
C SER A 31 18.50 5.01 24.75
N ARG A 32 19.03 5.24 23.55
CA ARG A 32 19.76 6.45 23.12
C ARG A 32 18.89 7.66 22.76
N ARG A 33 17.99 8.07 23.65
CA ARG A 33 17.54 9.46 23.77
C ARG A 33 17.46 9.77 25.26
N PRO A 34 18.17 10.79 25.79
CA PRO A 34 18.08 11.14 27.21
C PRO A 34 16.63 11.49 27.50
N VAL A 35 15.98 10.71 28.36
CA VAL A 35 14.64 11.03 28.89
C VAL A 35 14.66 12.38 29.62
N ASP A 36 15.86 12.81 30.04
CA ASP A 36 16.15 14.07 30.73
C ASP A 36 15.87 15.34 29.91
N ASP A 37 15.66 15.23 28.58
CA ASP A 37 15.37 16.39 27.71
C ASP A 37 13.86 16.66 27.55
N LEU A 38 13.01 15.81 28.15
CA LEU A 38 11.57 16.06 28.24
C LEU A 38 11.27 16.92 29.47
N HIS A 39 10.55 18.02 29.25
CA HIS A 39 10.12 18.93 30.30
C HIS A 39 9.29 18.18 31.36
N ASP A 40 9.74 18.22 32.62
CA ASP A 40 9.05 17.57 33.73
C ASP A 40 7.86 18.42 34.22
N PHE A 41 6.66 18.03 33.78
CA PHE A 41 5.41 18.68 34.15
C PHE A 41 4.89 18.31 35.56
N THR A 42 5.66 17.55 36.36
CA THR A 42 5.20 17.07 37.68
C THR A 42 4.80 18.22 38.60
N LYS A 43 5.57 19.33 38.64
CA LYS A 43 5.23 20.51 39.46
C LYS A 43 3.93 21.17 39.01
N GLU A 44 3.73 21.33 37.70
CA GLU A 44 2.52 21.95 37.16
C GLU A 44 1.28 21.10 37.44
N PHE A 45 1.40 19.77 37.41
CA PHE A 45 0.31 18.87 37.80
C PHE A 45 0.00 18.91 39.29
N ILE A 46 0.99 19.10 40.16
CA ILE A 46 0.77 19.27 41.60
C ILE A 46 0.05 20.60 41.88
N GLU A 47 0.53 21.69 41.29
CA GLU A 47 -0.06 23.03 41.47
C GLU A 47 -1.50 23.11 40.97
N ARG A 48 -1.82 22.40 39.88
CA ARG A 48 -3.19 22.34 39.33
C ARG A 48 -4.08 21.28 39.99
N GLY A 49 -3.56 20.50 40.94
CA GLY A 49 -4.33 19.48 41.67
C GLY A 49 -4.62 18.18 40.89
N TYR A 50 -4.04 18.01 39.69
CA TYR A 50 -4.24 16.82 38.84
C TYR A 50 -3.26 15.68 39.13
N HIS A 51 -2.23 15.92 39.94
CA HIS A 51 -1.16 14.93 40.19
C HIS A 51 -1.70 13.57 40.70
N ALA A 52 -2.69 13.57 41.58
CA ALA A 52 -3.29 12.34 42.10
C ALA A 52 -4.07 11.57 41.02
N GLU A 53 -4.77 12.29 40.13
CA GLU A 53 -5.51 11.70 39.00
C GLU A 53 -4.55 11.12 37.96
N TYR A 54 -3.46 11.84 37.66
CA TYR A 54 -2.40 11.36 36.78
C TYR A 54 -1.71 10.10 37.33
N CYS A 55 -1.34 10.07 38.62
CA CYS A 55 -0.77 8.87 39.23
C CYS A 55 -1.74 7.69 39.18
N ASN A 56 -3.03 7.90 39.48
CA ASN A 56 -4.05 6.86 39.37
C ASN A 56 -4.22 6.35 37.94
N TRP A 57 -4.21 7.24 36.94
CA TRP A 57 -4.27 6.87 35.53
C TRP A 57 -3.03 6.07 35.12
N ARG A 58 -1.82 6.54 35.44
CA ARG A 58 -0.55 5.88 35.13
C ARG A 58 -0.50 4.49 35.76
N ASP A 59 -0.87 4.38 37.03
CA ASP A 59 -0.84 3.11 37.76
C ASP A 59 -1.93 2.15 37.26
N SER A 60 -3.09 2.67 36.84
CA SER A 60 -4.13 1.88 36.18
C SER A 60 -3.69 1.40 34.79
N TYR A 61 -2.99 2.24 34.03
CA TYR A 61 -2.43 1.89 32.74
C TYR A 61 -1.31 0.84 32.86
N LEU A 62 -0.45 0.96 33.88
CA LEU A 62 0.57 -0.03 34.20
C LEU A 62 -0.05 -1.36 34.67
N LYS A 63 -1.07 -1.33 35.53
CA LYS A 63 -1.82 -2.54 35.93
C LYS A 63 -2.56 -3.18 34.76
N TRP A 64 -3.08 -2.39 33.83
CA TRP A 64 -3.68 -2.88 32.58
C TRP A 64 -2.64 -3.57 31.69
N ARG A 65 -1.45 -2.97 31.54
CA ARG A 65 -0.29 -3.57 30.85
C ARG A 65 0.22 -4.84 31.54
N GLN A 66 0.07 -4.94 32.86
CA GLN A 66 0.48 -6.11 33.67
C GLN A 66 -0.63 -7.16 33.83
N GLY A 67 -1.78 -6.98 33.17
CA GLY A 67 -2.82 -8.01 33.06
C GLY A 67 -3.76 -8.15 34.26
N ASP A 68 -3.86 -7.16 35.14
CA ASP A 68 -4.62 -7.34 36.39
C ASP A 68 -6.16 -7.24 36.20
N HIS A 69 -6.84 -8.28 36.67
CA HIS A 69 -8.26 -8.71 36.75
C HIS A 69 -9.36 -8.26 35.75
N LYS A 70 -9.19 -7.21 34.93
CA LYS A 70 -9.93 -6.98 33.67
C LYS A 70 -9.05 -6.35 32.56
N GLY A 71 -7.72 -6.43 32.73
CA GLY A 71 -6.74 -6.06 31.71
C GLY A 71 -6.88 -6.88 30.42
N ALA A 72 -6.31 -6.35 29.33
CA ALA A 72 -6.36 -6.94 27.99
C ALA A 72 -5.94 -8.42 27.99
N LYS A 73 -6.93 -9.31 28.11
CA LYS A 73 -6.75 -10.73 27.84
C LYS A 73 -6.60 -10.87 26.33
N GLY A 74 -5.36 -10.83 25.85
CA GLY A 74 -5.04 -11.38 24.53
C GLY A 74 -3.98 -10.65 23.70
N GLU A 75 -3.58 -9.43 24.03
CA GLU A 75 -2.80 -8.64 23.06
C GLU A 75 -1.27 -8.64 23.25
N ASN A 76 -0.71 -8.95 24.42
CA ASN A 76 0.76 -8.85 24.62
C ASN A 76 1.36 -9.80 25.66
N CYS A 77 0.78 -10.99 25.88
CA CYS A 77 1.56 -12.09 26.48
C CYS A 77 2.29 -12.84 25.36
N GLU A 78 3.59 -13.04 25.52
CA GLU A 78 4.53 -13.74 24.63
C GLU A 78 4.03 -15.13 24.14
N SER A 79 3.03 -15.71 24.81
CA SER A 79 2.39 -16.98 24.46
C SER A 79 1.15 -16.88 23.57
N THR A 80 0.65 -15.66 23.29
CA THR A 80 -0.52 -15.43 22.41
C THR A 80 -0.13 -15.28 20.94
N HIS A 81 1.12 -14.95 20.64
CA HIS A 81 1.70 -15.02 19.28
C HIS A 81 1.74 -16.44 18.71
N ILE A 82 1.59 -17.48 19.55
CA ILE A 82 1.88 -18.86 19.12
C ILE A 82 0.62 -19.65 18.74
N LYS A 83 -0.61 -19.20 19.05
CA LYS A 83 -1.79 -20.08 18.88
C LYS A 83 -3.07 -19.50 18.32
N ASN A 84 -3.22 -18.18 18.16
CA ASN A 84 -4.32 -17.67 17.34
C ASN A 84 -3.85 -17.60 15.89
N ARG A 85 -4.75 -17.99 14.97
CA ARG A 85 -4.59 -18.03 13.51
C ARG A 85 -4.30 -16.64 12.90
N MET A 86 -3.20 -16.00 13.29
CA MET A 86 -2.67 -14.71 12.81
C MET A 86 -1.75 -14.86 11.58
N GLY A 87 -1.74 -16.04 10.95
CA GLY A 87 -0.70 -16.44 10.00
C GLY A 87 -0.67 -15.66 8.69
N THR A 88 -1.73 -14.96 8.30
CA THR A 88 -1.76 -14.18 7.06
C THR A 88 -1.25 -12.75 7.28
N PHE A 89 -1.80 -12.02 8.25
CA PHE A 89 -1.39 -10.63 8.47
C PHE A 89 0.04 -10.51 8.97
N GLU A 90 0.43 -11.27 9.99
CA GLU A 90 1.80 -11.23 10.50
C GLU A 90 2.82 -11.73 9.47
N TYR A 91 2.43 -12.62 8.57
CA TYR A 91 3.31 -13.07 7.49
C TYR A 91 3.60 -11.96 6.48
N TRP A 92 2.56 -11.27 6.02
CA TRP A 92 2.75 -10.18 5.09
C TRP A 92 3.36 -8.97 5.81
N TYR A 93 2.99 -8.69 7.04
CA TYR A 93 3.44 -7.51 7.77
C TYR A 93 4.12 -7.91 9.08
N PRO A 94 5.29 -8.60 9.01
CA PRO A 94 5.94 -9.14 10.20
C PRO A 94 6.45 -8.05 11.13
N THR A 95 6.67 -6.85 10.58
CA THR A 95 7.14 -5.69 11.32
C THR A 95 6.37 -4.44 10.90
N VAL A 96 6.26 -3.47 11.83
CA VAL A 96 5.72 -2.13 11.56
C VAL A 96 6.50 -1.43 10.43
N SER A 97 7.78 -1.76 10.28
CA SER A 97 8.63 -1.25 9.19
C SER A 97 8.20 -1.77 7.82
N ALA A 98 7.93 -3.08 7.70
CA ALA A 98 7.43 -3.69 6.47
C ALA A 98 6.05 -3.12 6.08
N TYR A 99 5.16 -2.93 7.06
CA TYR A 99 3.88 -2.26 6.87
C TYR A 99 4.04 -0.84 6.32
N ASN A 100 4.86 -0.02 6.99
CA ASN A 100 5.11 1.36 6.58
C ASN A 100 5.78 1.45 5.21
N PHE A 101 6.70 0.54 4.90
CA PHE A 101 7.36 0.46 3.59
C PHE A 101 6.33 0.25 2.48
N ARG A 102 5.49 -0.78 2.57
CA ARG A 102 4.47 -1.07 1.55
C ARG A 102 3.41 0.02 1.43
N ARG A 103 2.95 0.55 2.58
CA ARG A 103 2.04 1.70 2.60
C ARG A 103 2.65 2.92 1.87
N THR A 104 3.94 3.16 2.04
CA THR A 104 4.66 4.26 1.39
C THR A 104 4.83 3.99 -0.10
N CYS A 105 5.19 2.76 -0.49
CA CYS A 105 5.27 2.36 -1.90
C CYS A 105 3.93 2.54 -2.61
N ALA A 106 2.85 1.95 -2.09
CA ALA A 106 1.51 2.03 -2.67
C ALA A 106 1.03 3.47 -2.84
N TYR A 107 1.30 4.35 -1.88
CA TYR A 107 1.00 5.78 -1.98
C TYR A 107 1.71 6.42 -3.18
N TRP A 108 3.04 6.29 -3.23
CA TRP A 108 3.84 6.94 -4.26
C TRP A 108 3.60 6.35 -5.64
N ILE A 109 3.34 5.04 -5.77
CA ILE A 109 2.94 4.43 -7.03
C ILE A 109 1.68 5.11 -7.56
N GLY A 110 0.64 5.25 -6.72
CA GLY A 110 -0.60 5.93 -7.10
C GLY A 110 -0.39 7.40 -7.50
N VAL A 111 0.38 8.16 -6.71
CA VAL A 111 0.67 9.58 -7.01
C VAL A 111 1.43 9.73 -8.32
N LEU A 112 2.50 8.95 -8.52
CA LEU A 112 3.32 8.99 -9.73
C LEU A 112 2.50 8.61 -10.97
N PHE A 113 1.58 7.64 -10.88
CA PHE A 113 0.69 7.33 -12.00
C PHE A 113 -0.28 8.46 -12.32
N VAL A 114 -0.89 9.10 -11.30
CA VAL A 114 -1.77 10.25 -11.51
C VAL A 114 -1.01 11.38 -12.19
N GLU A 115 0.15 11.78 -11.64
CA GLU A 115 0.96 12.86 -12.20
C GLU A 115 1.44 12.55 -13.62
N GLY A 116 1.94 11.33 -13.86
CA GLY A 116 2.36 10.89 -15.18
C GLY A 116 1.23 10.99 -16.22
N CYS A 117 0.03 10.54 -15.87
CA CYS A 117 -1.14 10.64 -16.74
C CYS A 117 -1.56 12.09 -17.02
N LEU A 118 -1.49 12.98 -16.02
CA LEU A 118 -1.80 14.40 -16.21
C LEU A 118 -0.84 15.06 -17.20
N PHE A 119 0.45 14.70 -17.15
CA PHE A 119 1.43 15.16 -18.15
C PHE A 119 1.16 14.59 -19.55
N PHE A 120 0.72 13.33 -19.66
CA PHE A 120 0.33 12.76 -20.96
C PHE A 120 -0.89 13.43 -21.58
N LEU A 121 -1.86 13.87 -20.77
CA LEU A 121 -3.04 14.61 -21.26
C LEU A 121 -2.69 16.02 -21.77
N TRP A 122 -1.50 16.52 -21.46
CA TRP A 122 -1.10 17.87 -21.82
C TRP A 122 -0.84 18.04 -23.33
N GLN A 123 -0.17 17.08 -23.97
CA GLN A 123 0.06 17.10 -25.42
C GLN A 123 -1.24 17.21 -26.24
N PRO A 124 -2.23 16.30 -26.09
CA PRO A 124 -3.44 16.36 -26.90
C PRO A 124 -4.28 17.61 -26.58
N LEU A 125 -4.22 18.11 -25.35
CA LEU A 125 -4.83 19.40 -25.01
C LEU A 125 -4.17 20.53 -25.79
N PHE A 126 -2.85 20.53 -25.90
CA PHE A 126 -2.10 21.52 -26.66
C PHE A 126 -2.42 21.44 -28.17
N GLU A 127 -2.42 20.24 -28.74
CA GLU A 127 -2.79 19.99 -30.14
C GLU A 127 -4.23 20.46 -30.46
N LEU A 128 -5.17 20.34 -29.51
CA LEU A 128 -6.55 20.78 -29.68
C LEU A 128 -6.70 22.31 -29.78
N TYR A 129 -5.83 23.08 -29.12
CA TYR A 129 -5.93 24.54 -29.06
C TYR A 129 -4.97 25.27 -30.01
N TRP A 130 -3.96 24.59 -30.56
CA TRP A 130 -2.94 25.17 -31.43
C TRP A 130 -2.67 24.30 -32.66
N ASP A 131 -3.25 24.68 -33.80
CA ASP A 131 -3.09 23.94 -35.07
C ASP A 131 -1.71 24.07 -35.72
N ASP A 132 -0.94 25.13 -35.42
CA ASP A 132 0.41 25.36 -35.95
C ASP A 132 1.28 26.17 -34.96
N PRO A 133 1.69 25.56 -33.83
CA PRO A 133 2.51 26.24 -32.86
C PRO A 133 3.94 26.45 -33.38
N PRO A 134 4.61 27.57 -33.07
CA PRO A 134 6.03 27.72 -33.36
C PRO A 134 6.84 26.55 -32.81
N LYS A 135 7.79 26.00 -33.57
CA LYS A 135 8.61 24.82 -33.16
C LYS A 135 9.18 24.90 -31.74
N ARG A 136 9.59 26.09 -31.30
CA ARG A 136 10.06 26.32 -29.93
C ARG A 136 8.97 26.07 -28.89
N MET A 137 7.75 26.51 -29.16
CA MET A 137 6.58 26.30 -28.30
C MET A 137 6.21 24.81 -28.28
N GLU A 138 6.16 24.15 -29.44
CA GLU A 138 5.91 22.71 -29.55
C GLU A 138 6.89 21.89 -28.69
N PHE A 139 8.19 22.19 -28.75
CA PHE A 139 9.19 21.51 -27.94
C PHE A 139 8.93 21.65 -26.43
N TRP A 140 8.73 22.88 -25.94
CA TRP A 140 8.60 23.15 -24.51
C TRP A 140 7.24 22.77 -23.94
N ILE A 141 6.18 22.86 -24.74
CA ILE A 141 4.80 22.67 -24.29
C ILE A 141 4.29 21.28 -24.64
N SER A 142 4.76 20.62 -25.70
CA SER A 142 4.35 19.24 -26.02
C SER A 142 5.40 18.24 -25.58
N LYS A 143 6.60 18.28 -26.17
CA LYS A 143 7.61 17.22 -26.00
C LYS A 143 8.14 17.09 -24.57
N MET A 144 8.43 18.21 -23.91
CA MET A 144 8.94 18.21 -22.53
C MET A 144 7.95 17.61 -21.52
N PRO A 145 6.67 18.03 -21.48
CA PRO A 145 5.65 17.37 -20.64
C PRO A 145 5.55 15.86 -20.87
N ILE A 146 5.56 15.38 -22.12
CA ILE A 146 5.52 13.94 -22.42
C ILE A 146 6.72 13.21 -21.81
N LEU A 147 7.92 13.77 -21.96
CA LEU A 147 9.15 13.19 -21.40
C LEU A 147 9.08 13.11 -19.86
N PHE A 148 8.60 14.18 -19.21
CA PHE A 148 8.38 14.19 -17.76
C PHE A 148 7.31 13.18 -17.34
N GLY A 149 6.17 13.15 -18.04
CA GLY A 149 5.10 12.19 -17.81
C GLY A 149 5.60 10.75 -17.90
N THR A 150 6.41 10.44 -18.92
CA THR A 150 7.03 9.11 -19.11
C THR A 150 7.96 8.76 -17.97
N THR A 151 8.79 9.71 -17.53
CA THR A 151 9.75 9.50 -16.44
C THR A 151 9.03 9.24 -15.12
N ILE A 152 8.02 10.05 -14.80
CA ILE A 152 7.23 9.95 -13.57
C ILE A 152 6.40 8.66 -13.57
N PHE A 153 5.71 8.35 -14.66
CA PHE A 153 4.94 7.11 -14.80
C PHE A 153 5.84 5.87 -14.72
N GLY A 154 6.99 5.90 -15.39
CA GLY A 154 8.00 4.85 -15.32
C GLY A 154 8.57 4.66 -13.91
N ALA A 155 8.78 5.75 -13.15
CA ALA A 155 9.17 5.69 -11.74
C ALA A 155 8.10 4.99 -10.89
N GLY A 156 6.81 5.24 -11.14
CA GLY A 156 5.71 4.51 -10.50
C GLY A 156 5.76 3.01 -10.77
N ILE A 157 6.01 2.60 -12.02
CA ILE A 157 6.16 1.18 -12.38
C ILE A 157 7.36 0.56 -11.67
N TYR A 158 8.49 1.26 -11.67
CA TYR A 158 9.69 0.81 -10.98
C TYR A 158 9.47 0.67 -9.47
N MET A 159 8.73 1.58 -8.82
CA MET A 159 8.38 1.44 -7.41
C MET A 159 7.51 0.21 -7.14
N GLY A 160 6.58 -0.13 -8.03
CA GLY A 160 5.80 -1.37 -7.94
C GLY A 160 6.67 -2.63 -8.09
N TYR A 161 7.65 -2.58 -8.99
CA TYR A 161 8.69 -3.61 -9.10
C TYR A 161 9.54 -3.70 -7.82
N VAL A 162 9.95 -2.58 -7.23
CA VAL A 162 10.69 -2.55 -5.96
C VAL A 162 9.86 -3.16 -4.82
N GLU A 163 8.56 -2.87 -4.74
CA GLU A 163 7.67 -3.50 -3.77
C GLU A 163 7.62 -5.02 -3.97
N LEU A 164 7.49 -5.49 -5.23
CA LEU A 164 7.47 -6.90 -5.58
C LEU A 164 8.74 -7.65 -5.13
N ILE A 165 9.93 -7.10 -5.42
CA ILE A 165 11.20 -7.80 -5.12
C ILE A 165 11.56 -7.79 -3.63
N ASN A 166 10.96 -6.89 -2.85
CA ASN A 166 11.16 -6.81 -1.39
C ASN A 166 10.02 -7.45 -0.59
N MET A 167 9.21 -8.29 -1.22
CA MET A 167 8.02 -8.86 -0.60
C MET A 167 8.32 -9.67 0.68
N ASP A 168 9.47 -10.36 0.73
CA ASP A 168 9.92 -11.21 1.85
C ASP A 168 11.02 -10.57 2.72
N THR A 169 11.38 -9.33 2.42
CA THR A 169 12.54 -8.70 3.05
C THR A 169 12.09 -8.01 4.34
N ASP A 170 12.61 -8.44 5.50
CA ASP A 170 12.48 -7.63 6.71
C ASP A 170 13.37 -6.39 6.57
N THR A 171 12.73 -5.26 6.29
CA THR A 171 13.37 -3.96 6.07
C THR A 171 14.13 -3.46 7.29
N ASN A 172 13.91 -4.02 8.49
CA ASN A 172 14.69 -3.69 9.68
C ASN A 172 16.03 -4.42 9.73
N LEU A 173 16.07 -5.66 9.25
CA LEU A 173 17.24 -6.54 9.34
C LEU A 173 18.10 -6.46 8.09
N THR A 174 17.48 -6.22 6.94
CA THR A 174 18.11 -6.28 5.63
C THR A 174 17.82 -5.01 4.85
N ARG A 175 18.85 -4.53 4.12
CA ARG A 175 18.69 -3.36 3.25
C ARG A 175 17.75 -3.72 2.11
N PRO A 176 16.79 -2.85 1.74
CA PRO A 176 15.93 -3.08 0.59
C PRO A 176 16.76 -3.31 -0.67
N ASN A 177 16.34 -4.27 -1.49
CA ASN A 177 16.90 -4.54 -2.78
C ASN A 177 16.24 -3.61 -3.82
N PHE A 178 17.05 -2.94 -4.64
CA PHE A 178 16.55 -2.01 -5.64
C PHE A 178 16.71 -2.52 -7.08
N LEU A 179 17.44 -3.61 -7.29
CA LEU A 179 17.88 -4.00 -8.63
C LEU A 179 17.41 -5.40 -9.02
N TRP A 180 17.68 -6.39 -8.16
CA TRP A 180 17.64 -7.78 -8.58
C TRP A 180 16.61 -8.58 -7.80
N CYS A 181 15.77 -9.36 -8.46
CA CYS A 181 14.94 -10.37 -7.80
C CYS A 181 15.60 -11.74 -7.90
N ASP A 182 15.77 -12.44 -6.78
CA ASP A 182 15.95 -13.90 -6.86
C ASP A 182 14.59 -14.53 -7.19
N TRP A 183 14.31 -14.65 -8.49
CA TRP A 183 13.06 -15.20 -9.01
C TRP A 183 12.79 -16.61 -8.50
N LYS A 184 13.83 -17.41 -8.23
CA LYS A 184 13.66 -18.77 -7.71
C LYS A 184 13.24 -18.71 -6.24
N ALA A 185 13.85 -17.85 -5.44
CA ALA A 185 13.45 -17.66 -4.05
C ALA A 185 12.02 -17.12 -3.96
N LEU A 186 11.69 -16.08 -4.74
CA LEU A 186 10.34 -15.52 -4.79
C LEU A 186 9.33 -16.58 -5.24
N TYR A 187 9.61 -17.33 -6.30
CA TYR A 187 8.72 -18.39 -6.78
C TYR A 187 8.51 -19.49 -5.73
N ARG A 188 9.57 -19.94 -5.05
CA ARG A 188 9.47 -20.96 -3.99
C ARG A 188 8.64 -20.48 -2.81
N LEU A 189 8.88 -19.25 -2.36
CA LEU A 189 8.11 -18.63 -1.29
C LEU A 189 6.63 -18.59 -1.64
N LEU A 190 6.35 -18.25 -2.89
CA LEU A 190 5.00 -18.17 -3.41
C LEU A 190 4.35 -19.56 -3.61
N GLN A 191 5.13 -20.62 -3.90
CA GLN A 191 4.66 -22.00 -3.97
C GLN A 191 4.42 -22.65 -2.61
N GLN A 192 5.30 -22.43 -1.62
CA GLN A 192 5.20 -23.05 -0.29
C GLN A 192 3.85 -22.77 0.40
N ARG A 193 3.21 -21.66 0.05
CA ARG A 193 1.87 -21.32 0.53
C ARG A 193 0.77 -22.21 -0.05
N GLU A 194 0.91 -22.64 -1.31
CA GLU A 194 -0.07 -23.50 -1.99
C GLU A 194 -0.17 -24.88 -1.33
N GLU A 195 0.97 -25.40 -0.87
CA GLU A 195 1.06 -26.71 -0.22
C GLU A 195 0.55 -26.67 1.23
N GLY A 196 0.83 -25.57 1.98
CA GLY A 196 0.43 -25.44 3.39
C GLY A 196 -1.08 -25.39 3.64
N ASP A 197 -1.87 -24.83 2.72
CA ASP A 197 -3.33 -24.78 2.84
C ASP A 197 -4.01 -26.13 2.57
N THR A 198 -3.34 -27.03 1.84
CA THR A 198 -3.93 -28.32 1.42
C THR A 198 -3.88 -29.38 2.54
N ASP A 199 -2.81 -29.39 3.35
CA ASP A 199 -2.62 -30.42 4.39
C ASP A 199 -3.42 -30.14 5.68
N SER A 200 -3.80 -28.89 5.92
CA SER A 200 -4.49 -28.49 7.16
C SER A 200 -6.01 -28.75 7.14
N THR A 201 -6.60 -29.10 6.00
CA THR A 201 -8.05 -29.32 5.86
C THR A 201 -8.49 -30.79 5.96
N CYS A 202 -7.56 -31.76 5.94
CA CYS A 202 -7.92 -33.19 5.85
C CYS A 202 -7.89 -33.98 7.16
N SER A 203 -7.38 -33.45 8.28
CA SER A 203 -7.10 -34.27 9.47
C SER A 203 -8.21 -34.33 10.54
N ASP A 204 -9.25 -33.49 10.52
CA ASP A 204 -10.26 -33.43 11.59
C ASP A 204 -11.74 -33.57 11.14
N SER A 205 -12.00 -34.03 9.91
CA SER A 205 -13.35 -34.03 9.30
C SER A 205 -14.29 -35.17 9.71
N SER A 206 -14.10 -35.80 10.87
CA SER A 206 -14.99 -36.89 11.31
C SER A 206 -16.35 -36.44 11.90
N ASN A 207 -16.63 -35.14 12.04
CA ASN A 207 -17.85 -34.67 12.74
C ASN A 207 -18.65 -33.49 12.13
N ALA A 208 -18.39 -33.05 10.90
CA ALA A 208 -19.09 -31.91 10.30
C ALA A 208 -19.87 -32.27 9.02
N GLN A 209 -20.90 -33.11 9.16
CA GLN A 209 -21.94 -33.28 8.13
C GLN A 209 -22.90 -32.09 8.18
N GLY A 210 -22.76 -31.11 7.29
CA GLY A 210 -23.84 -30.12 7.11
C GLY A 210 -23.53 -28.84 6.35
N ALA A 211 -22.27 -28.44 6.16
CA ALA A 211 -21.95 -27.21 5.46
C ALA A 211 -21.39 -27.52 4.07
N ASN A 212 -22.25 -27.41 3.04
CA ASN A 212 -21.86 -27.31 1.62
C ASN A 212 -21.16 -25.96 1.36
N GLY A 213 -20.09 -25.65 2.09
CA GLY A 213 -19.19 -24.56 1.72
C GLY A 213 -18.34 -25.06 0.56
N SER A 214 -18.49 -24.48 -0.63
CA SER A 214 -17.53 -24.73 -1.70
C SER A 214 -16.17 -24.29 -1.18
N CYS A 215 -15.26 -25.25 -1.00
CA CYS A 215 -13.85 -24.97 -0.88
C CYS A 215 -13.42 -24.44 -2.25
N ASP A 216 -13.59 -23.14 -2.47
CA ASP A 216 -13.08 -22.48 -3.66
C ASP A 216 -11.56 -22.60 -3.60
N VAL A 217 -11.01 -23.51 -4.40
CA VAL A 217 -9.58 -23.72 -4.54
C VAL A 217 -8.99 -22.47 -5.18
N TYR A 218 -8.35 -21.63 -4.36
CA TYR A 218 -7.76 -20.37 -4.80
C TYR A 218 -6.37 -20.62 -5.40
N TRP A 219 -6.34 -21.03 -6.67
CA TRP A 219 -5.10 -21.04 -7.47
C TRP A 219 -4.39 -19.69 -7.47
N TYR A 220 -3.27 -19.64 -6.76
CA TYR A 220 -2.34 -18.55 -6.72
C TYR A 220 -1.64 -18.42 -8.08
N GLN A 221 -1.47 -17.19 -8.61
CA GLN A 221 -0.74 -16.99 -9.88
C GLN A 221 0.49 -16.08 -9.69
N PRO A 222 1.58 -16.60 -9.08
CA PRO A 222 2.84 -15.87 -8.87
C PRO A 222 3.34 -15.25 -10.15
N LEU A 223 3.24 -16.05 -11.21
CA LEU A 223 3.84 -15.78 -12.50
C LEU A 223 3.17 -14.60 -13.17
N SER A 224 1.85 -14.43 -13.02
CA SER A 224 1.13 -13.28 -13.57
C SER A 224 1.57 -11.95 -12.94
N SER A 225 1.79 -11.94 -11.61
CA SER A 225 2.29 -10.77 -10.88
C SER A 225 3.69 -10.37 -11.34
N ILE A 226 4.60 -11.35 -11.33
CA ILE A 226 6.00 -11.17 -11.72
C ILE A 226 6.11 -10.74 -13.18
N ALA A 227 5.45 -11.48 -14.08
CA ALA A 227 5.46 -11.16 -15.50
C ALA A 227 4.86 -9.79 -15.76
N GLY A 228 3.74 -9.45 -15.11
CA GLY A 228 3.07 -8.15 -15.26
C GLY A 228 4.01 -6.99 -14.95
N TRP A 229 4.64 -6.97 -13.77
CA TRP A 229 5.55 -5.88 -13.38
C TRP A 229 6.79 -5.79 -14.27
N VAL A 230 7.40 -6.92 -14.63
CA VAL A 230 8.58 -6.95 -15.50
C VAL A 230 8.24 -6.45 -16.90
N ILE A 231 7.12 -6.89 -17.46
CA ILE A 231 6.66 -6.48 -18.79
C ILE A 231 6.31 -4.99 -18.80
N TYR A 232 5.62 -4.48 -17.77
CA TYR A 232 5.37 -3.05 -17.64
C TYR A 232 6.67 -2.24 -17.55
N LEU A 233 7.65 -2.72 -16.79
CA LEU A 233 8.94 -2.03 -16.66
C LEU A 233 9.67 -1.96 -18.01
N ILE A 234 9.69 -3.05 -18.77
CA ILE A 234 10.25 -3.07 -20.13
C ILE A 234 9.50 -2.07 -21.03
N GLY A 235 8.16 -2.07 -20.99
CA GLY A 235 7.34 -1.15 -21.77
C GLY A 235 7.64 0.32 -21.45
N ALA A 236 7.75 0.66 -20.16
CA ALA A 236 8.09 2.00 -19.70
C ALA A 236 9.50 2.44 -20.14
N LEU A 237 10.48 1.53 -20.09
CA LEU A 237 11.84 1.81 -20.54
C LEU A 237 11.89 2.07 -22.06
N LEU A 238 11.13 1.31 -22.86
CA LEU A 238 11.03 1.53 -24.30
C LEU A 238 10.39 2.89 -24.63
N TYR A 239 9.31 3.25 -23.93
CA TYR A 239 8.71 4.60 -24.04
C TYR A 239 9.69 5.70 -23.64
N GLN A 240 10.46 5.50 -22.58
CA GLN A 240 11.46 6.47 -22.13
C GLN A 240 12.54 6.68 -23.19
N ILE A 241 13.03 5.60 -23.80
CA ILE A 241 14.02 5.66 -24.89
C ILE A 241 13.43 6.43 -26.08
N ALA A 242 12.22 6.07 -26.53
CA ALA A 242 11.56 6.72 -27.65
C ALA A 242 11.33 8.22 -27.40
N ASN A 243 10.78 8.57 -26.24
CA ASN A 243 10.46 9.96 -25.92
C ASN A 243 11.73 10.80 -25.71
N MET A 244 12.82 10.21 -25.23
CA MET A 244 14.12 10.89 -25.17
C MET A 244 14.71 11.09 -26.57
N ALA A 245 14.61 10.09 -27.45
CA ALA A 245 15.08 10.18 -28.83
C ALA A 245 14.25 11.16 -29.67
N ASN A 246 12.95 11.26 -29.43
CA ASN A 246 12.05 12.21 -30.10
C ASN A 246 12.36 13.70 -29.77
N MET A 247 13.22 13.95 -28.78
CA MET A 247 13.77 15.27 -28.50
C MET A 247 14.84 15.69 -29.50
N LEU A 248 15.41 14.73 -30.23
CA LEU A 248 16.47 14.95 -31.20
C LEU A 248 15.86 15.08 -32.61
N GLU A 249 16.46 15.92 -33.43
CA GLU A 249 16.15 15.98 -34.87
C GLU A 249 16.87 14.82 -35.56
N LEU A 250 16.18 13.68 -35.71
CA LEU A 250 16.71 12.46 -36.32
C LEU A 250 16.31 12.38 -37.81
N GLU A 251 17.14 11.68 -38.59
CA GLU A 251 16.77 11.24 -39.95
C GLU A 251 15.59 10.27 -39.90
N GLU A 252 14.74 10.26 -40.93
CA GLU A 252 13.49 9.52 -40.99
C GLU A 252 13.66 8.02 -40.68
N GLU A 253 14.66 7.36 -41.28
CA GLU A 253 14.94 5.95 -41.02
C GLU A 253 15.31 5.67 -39.55
N LEU A 254 16.07 6.58 -38.94
CA LEU A 254 16.52 6.46 -37.55
C LEU A 254 15.40 6.80 -36.56
N HIS A 255 14.55 7.77 -36.93
CA HIS A 255 13.35 8.12 -36.17
C HIS A 255 12.40 6.93 -36.07
N ALA A 256 12.10 6.27 -37.19
CA ALA A 256 11.29 5.05 -37.19
C ALA A 256 11.88 3.96 -36.28
N GLN A 257 13.20 3.73 -36.35
CA GLN A 257 13.89 2.69 -35.58
C GLN A 257 13.97 2.95 -34.07
N ILE A 258 14.19 4.19 -33.64
CA ILE A 258 14.49 4.52 -32.23
C ILE A 258 13.29 5.18 -31.53
N VAL A 259 12.35 5.77 -32.27
CA VAL A 259 11.14 6.39 -31.72
C VAL A 259 9.94 5.49 -31.93
N GLU A 260 9.56 5.21 -33.18
CA GLU A 260 8.27 4.57 -33.48
C GLU A 260 8.24 3.10 -33.04
N TRP A 261 9.21 2.29 -33.44
CA TRP A 261 9.24 0.87 -33.08
C TRP A 261 9.28 0.64 -31.56
N PRO A 262 10.12 1.35 -30.77
CA PRO A 262 10.08 1.23 -29.32
C PRO A 262 8.74 1.67 -28.71
N LEU A 263 8.04 2.67 -29.25
CA LEU A 263 6.68 3.01 -28.80
C LEU A 263 5.70 1.86 -29.08
N VAL A 264 5.76 1.26 -30.27
CA VAL A 264 4.90 0.11 -30.63
C VAL A 264 5.16 -1.07 -29.70
N PHE A 265 6.41 -1.48 -29.54
CA PHE A 265 6.75 -2.59 -28.65
C PHE A 265 6.44 -2.28 -27.19
N GLY A 266 6.66 -1.05 -26.74
CA GLY A 266 6.28 -0.61 -25.41
C GLY A 266 4.76 -0.68 -25.20
N GLY A 267 3.96 -0.32 -26.21
CA GLY A 267 2.50 -0.39 -26.17
C GLY A 267 2.02 -1.83 -26.07
N VAL A 268 2.64 -2.73 -26.84
CA VAL A 268 2.42 -4.18 -26.73
C VAL A 268 2.74 -4.69 -25.32
N CYS A 269 3.86 -4.24 -24.72
CA CYS A 269 4.18 -4.57 -23.34
C CYS A 269 3.09 -4.10 -22.37
N PHE A 270 2.59 -2.86 -22.49
CA PHE A 270 1.49 -2.38 -21.64
C PHE A 270 0.22 -3.21 -21.80
N PHE A 271 -0.14 -3.59 -23.02
CA PHE A 271 -1.25 -4.50 -23.28
C PHE A 271 -1.06 -5.87 -22.60
N ILE A 272 0.12 -6.49 -22.75
CA ILE A 272 0.40 -7.80 -22.15
C ILE A 272 0.44 -7.70 -20.62
N GLY A 273 1.01 -6.63 -20.06
CA GLY A 273 0.97 -6.36 -18.61
C GLY A 273 -0.46 -6.23 -18.10
N GLY A 274 -1.34 -5.57 -18.86
CA GLY A 274 -2.78 -5.50 -18.59
C GLY A 274 -3.46 -6.88 -18.62
N CYS A 275 -3.11 -7.75 -19.59
CA CYS A 275 -3.57 -9.14 -19.60
C CYS A 275 -3.15 -9.88 -18.32
N CYS A 276 -1.89 -9.71 -17.88
CA CYS A 276 -1.40 -10.28 -16.63
C CYS A 276 -2.21 -9.79 -15.43
N GLU A 277 -2.62 -8.53 -15.39
CA GLU A 277 -3.50 -7.99 -14.34
C GLU A 277 -4.89 -8.63 -14.33
N LEU A 278 -5.55 -8.72 -15.50
CA LEU A 278 -6.86 -9.37 -15.60
C LEU A 278 -6.79 -10.84 -15.16
N ILE A 279 -5.68 -11.51 -15.50
CA ILE A 279 -5.37 -12.88 -15.10
C ILE A 279 -5.14 -13.01 -13.61
N HIS A 280 -4.29 -12.16 -13.06
CA HIS A 280 -3.99 -12.14 -11.64
C HIS A 280 -5.25 -11.93 -10.78
N ASN A 281 -6.12 -11.02 -11.21
CA ASN A 281 -7.32 -10.64 -10.48
C ASN A 281 -8.58 -11.41 -10.88
N ARG A 282 -8.47 -12.34 -11.84
CA ARG A 282 -9.58 -13.13 -12.38
C ARG A 282 -10.79 -12.25 -12.74
N CYS A 283 -10.55 -11.14 -13.43
CA CYS A 283 -11.60 -10.18 -13.76
C CYS A 283 -12.74 -10.80 -14.60
N TRP A 284 -12.50 -11.92 -15.30
CA TRP A 284 -13.53 -12.67 -16.03
C TRP A 284 -14.45 -13.53 -15.14
N ALA A 285 -14.02 -13.85 -13.92
CA ALA A 285 -14.73 -14.74 -13.00
C ALA A 285 -15.23 -14.03 -11.74
N THR A 286 -14.92 -12.75 -11.57
CA THR A 286 -15.28 -11.96 -10.39
C THR A 286 -16.14 -10.76 -10.79
N PRO A 287 -17.14 -10.37 -9.97
CA PRO A 287 -17.98 -9.22 -10.27
C PRO A 287 -17.20 -7.89 -10.15
N PRO A 288 -17.62 -6.83 -10.87
CA PRO A 288 -16.95 -5.53 -10.92
C PRO A 288 -17.26 -4.65 -9.69
N ASN A 289 -17.02 -5.18 -8.48
CA ASN A 289 -17.39 -4.53 -7.21
C ASN A 289 -16.19 -4.12 -6.36
N THR A 290 -14.97 -4.16 -6.90
CA THR A 290 -13.75 -3.78 -6.18
C THR A 290 -12.92 -2.77 -6.98
N PHE A 291 -12.16 -1.93 -6.28
CA PHE A 291 -11.21 -1.02 -6.93
C PHE A 291 -10.16 -1.78 -7.73
N VAL A 292 -9.64 -2.89 -7.20
CA VAL A 292 -8.70 -3.79 -7.90
C VAL A 292 -9.23 -4.19 -9.28
N TRP A 293 -10.51 -4.62 -9.36
CA TRP A 293 -11.13 -5.03 -10.62
C TRP A 293 -11.17 -3.86 -11.62
N TRP A 294 -11.64 -2.69 -11.18
CA TRP A 294 -11.74 -1.52 -12.06
C TRP A 294 -10.38 -1.01 -12.51
N THR A 295 -9.40 -0.92 -11.62
CA THR A 295 -8.03 -0.56 -11.98
C THR A 295 -7.46 -1.51 -13.02
N SER A 296 -7.63 -2.83 -12.86
CA SER A 296 -7.11 -3.80 -13.83
C SER A 296 -7.76 -3.71 -15.20
N VAL A 297 -9.08 -3.49 -15.27
CA VAL A 297 -9.77 -3.28 -16.55
C VAL A 297 -9.36 -1.96 -17.19
N CYS A 298 -9.26 -0.88 -16.41
CA CYS A 298 -8.79 0.41 -16.88
C CYS A 298 -7.37 0.34 -17.43
N ASN A 299 -6.44 -0.32 -16.73
CA ASN A 299 -5.06 -0.50 -17.19
C ASN A 299 -4.99 -1.36 -18.46
N PHE A 300 -5.78 -2.42 -18.55
CA PHE A 300 -5.85 -3.27 -19.75
C PHE A 300 -6.35 -2.51 -20.98
N VAL A 301 -7.51 -1.86 -20.87
CA VAL A 301 -8.09 -1.09 -21.98
C VAL A 301 -7.22 0.13 -22.31
N GLY A 302 -6.62 0.75 -21.29
CA GLY A 302 -5.62 1.81 -21.45
C GLY A 302 -4.41 1.34 -22.24
N GLY A 303 -3.88 0.15 -21.93
CA GLY A 303 -2.76 -0.47 -22.64
C GLY A 303 -3.07 -0.75 -24.12
N ILE A 304 -4.30 -1.18 -24.44
CA ILE A 304 -4.75 -1.30 -25.85
C ILE A 304 -4.72 0.07 -26.53
N GLY A 305 -5.24 1.11 -25.85
CA GLY A 305 -5.22 2.48 -26.37
C GLY A 305 -3.81 2.96 -26.68
N PHE A 306 -2.85 2.77 -25.77
CA PHE A 306 -1.45 3.14 -25.99
C PHE A 306 -0.79 2.35 -27.11
N TRP A 307 -1.09 1.06 -27.25
CA TRP A 307 -0.61 0.26 -28.37
C TRP A 307 -1.13 0.80 -29.70
N PHE A 308 -2.43 1.06 -29.83
CA PHE A 308 -3.01 1.60 -31.05
C PHE A 308 -2.53 3.02 -31.33
N CYS A 309 -2.36 3.85 -30.30
CA CYS A 309 -1.78 5.18 -30.42
C CYS A 309 -0.33 5.14 -30.97
N ALA A 310 0.43 4.10 -30.67
CA ALA A 310 1.78 3.93 -31.22
C ALA A 310 1.77 3.49 -32.70
N CYS A 311 0.64 3.02 -33.23
CA CYS A 311 0.46 2.63 -34.63
C CYS A 311 -0.19 3.75 -35.45
N SER A 312 0.37 4.96 -35.38
CA SER A 312 -0.20 6.18 -35.97
C SER A 312 -0.49 6.07 -37.48
N GLU A 313 0.35 5.36 -38.24
CA GLU A 313 0.15 5.13 -39.67
C GLU A 313 -1.17 4.42 -39.99
N ILE A 314 -1.63 3.54 -39.10
CA ILE A 314 -2.85 2.74 -39.30
C ILE A 314 -4.09 3.54 -38.94
N PHE A 315 -4.03 4.34 -37.88
CA PHE A 315 -5.19 5.04 -37.31
C PHE A 315 -5.31 6.50 -37.75
N GLY A 316 -4.27 7.09 -38.33
CA GLY A 316 -4.27 8.45 -38.87
C GLY A 316 -4.73 9.48 -37.84
N GLU A 317 -5.75 10.27 -38.20
CA GLU A 317 -6.32 11.33 -37.36
C GLU A 317 -6.93 10.83 -36.03
N TYR A 318 -7.30 9.54 -35.94
CA TYR A 318 -7.87 8.98 -34.71
C TYR A 318 -6.82 8.68 -33.64
N THR A 319 -5.53 8.71 -33.99
CA THR A 319 -4.41 8.36 -33.10
C THR A 319 -4.43 9.19 -31.80
N THR A 320 -4.56 10.51 -31.90
CA THR A 320 -4.60 11.42 -30.74
C THR A 320 -5.78 11.11 -29.84
N LEU A 321 -6.98 10.87 -30.41
CA LEU A 321 -8.18 10.55 -29.63
C LEU A 321 -8.04 9.21 -28.89
N ILE A 322 -7.47 8.20 -29.55
CA ILE A 322 -7.19 6.89 -28.96
C ILE A 322 -6.18 7.03 -27.80
N GLY A 323 -5.12 7.82 -27.99
CA GLY A 323 -4.14 8.13 -26.96
C GLY A 323 -4.76 8.84 -25.75
N VAL A 324 -5.64 9.82 -25.98
CA VAL A 324 -6.40 10.50 -24.91
C VAL A 324 -7.25 9.51 -24.14
N GLN A 325 -8.01 8.66 -24.84
CA GLN A 325 -8.84 7.64 -24.20
C GLN A 325 -7.99 6.69 -23.34
N GLY A 326 -6.87 6.21 -23.88
CA GLY A 326 -5.94 5.35 -23.14
C GLY A 326 -5.39 6.02 -21.89
N THR A 327 -4.99 7.28 -21.99
CA THR A 327 -4.48 8.08 -20.87
C THR A 327 -5.54 8.32 -19.80
N VAL A 328 -6.78 8.66 -20.19
CA VAL A 328 -7.89 8.85 -19.25
C VAL A 328 -8.20 7.58 -18.48
N LEU A 329 -8.14 6.42 -19.14
CA LEU A 329 -8.36 5.12 -18.47
C LEU A 329 -7.26 4.82 -17.45
N TYR A 330 -5.98 5.03 -17.80
CA TYR A 330 -4.89 4.91 -16.83
C TYR A 330 -5.03 5.91 -15.66
N LEU A 331 -5.48 7.14 -15.93
CA LEU A 331 -5.73 8.13 -14.89
C LEU A 331 -6.82 7.65 -13.91
N ILE A 332 -7.93 7.10 -14.42
CA ILE A 332 -8.99 6.52 -13.59
C ILE A 332 -8.43 5.36 -12.75
N GLY A 333 -7.66 4.46 -13.37
CA GLY A 333 -6.99 3.35 -12.68
C GLY A 333 -6.02 3.82 -11.58
N ALA A 334 -5.29 4.90 -11.82
CA ALA A 334 -4.38 5.52 -10.86
C ALA A 334 -5.13 6.15 -9.67
N VAL A 335 -6.25 6.83 -9.92
CA VAL A 335 -7.13 7.35 -8.86
C VAL A 335 -7.69 6.22 -8.01
N PHE A 336 -8.16 5.13 -8.62
CA PHE A 336 -8.59 3.95 -7.88
C PHE A 336 -7.45 3.31 -7.09
N SER A 337 -6.20 3.35 -7.57
CA SER A 337 -5.03 2.94 -6.80
C SER A 337 -4.80 3.78 -5.54
N LEU A 338 -5.05 5.10 -5.60
CA LEU A 338 -5.03 5.95 -4.40
C LEU A 338 -6.19 5.64 -3.44
N CYS A 339 -7.38 5.32 -3.97
CA CYS A 339 -8.49 4.83 -3.14
C CYS A 339 -8.12 3.51 -2.45
N MET A 340 -7.49 2.57 -3.17
CA MET A 340 -6.98 1.32 -2.59
C MET A 340 -6.01 1.59 -1.45
N TRP A 341 -5.01 2.46 -1.65
CA TRP A 341 -4.09 2.89 -0.60
C TRP A 341 -4.83 3.46 0.62
N ARG A 342 -5.83 4.32 0.41
CA ARG A 342 -6.62 4.92 1.50
C ARG A 342 -7.40 3.88 2.30
N THR A 343 -7.81 2.78 1.64
CA THR A 343 -8.48 1.61 2.23
C THR A 343 -7.52 0.51 2.68
N GLU A 344 -6.22 0.82 2.80
CA GLU A 344 -5.17 -0.10 3.27
C GLU A 344 -4.95 -1.33 2.37
N GLN A 345 -5.30 -1.21 1.08
CA GLN A 345 -5.07 -2.22 0.04
C GLN A 345 -3.75 -1.94 -0.69
N PHE A 346 -2.63 -2.24 -0.04
CA PHE A 346 -1.30 -1.86 -0.53
C PHE A 346 -0.78 -2.69 -1.71
N GLY A 347 -1.35 -3.87 -1.95
CA GLY A 347 -0.92 -4.73 -3.05
C GLY A 347 -1.32 -4.26 -4.44
N LEU A 348 -2.06 -3.15 -4.55
CA LEU A 348 -2.56 -2.61 -5.81
C LEU A 348 -3.22 -3.71 -6.66
N THR A 349 -2.94 -3.77 -7.96
CA THR A 349 -3.52 -4.78 -8.86
C THR A 349 -2.68 -6.03 -9.01
N LEU A 350 -1.36 -5.93 -9.13
CA LEU A 350 -0.49 -7.09 -9.39
C LEU A 350 -0.01 -7.79 -8.12
N ILE A 351 -0.28 -7.27 -6.93
CA ILE A 351 0.02 -7.92 -5.64
C ILE A 351 -1.26 -8.02 -4.80
N SER A 352 -2.40 -8.27 -5.47
CA SER A 352 -3.75 -8.24 -4.87
C SER A 352 -3.93 -9.14 -3.65
N ASN A 353 -3.04 -10.13 -3.47
CA ASN A 353 -3.01 -11.01 -2.31
C ASN A 353 -2.78 -10.27 -0.99
N LEU A 354 -1.99 -9.18 -1.00
CA LEU A 354 -1.82 -8.30 0.15
C LEU A 354 -3.15 -7.66 0.58
N ASN A 355 -4.04 -7.42 -0.38
CA ASN A 355 -5.34 -6.79 -0.13
C ASN A 355 -6.35 -7.76 0.51
N ARG A 356 -6.15 -9.08 0.37
CA ARG A 356 -7.07 -10.11 0.89
C ARG A 356 -6.92 -10.33 2.39
N VAL A 357 -5.70 -10.19 2.88
CA VAL A 357 -5.35 -10.32 4.29
C VAL A 357 -6.22 -9.42 5.18
N HIS A 358 -6.57 -8.23 4.68
CA HIS A 358 -7.40 -7.28 5.41
C HIS A 358 -8.90 -7.63 5.38
N ARG A 359 -9.35 -8.47 4.44
CA ARG A 359 -10.76 -8.83 4.27
C ARG A 359 -11.18 -10.01 5.11
N ASP A 360 -10.34 -11.04 5.16
CA ASP A 360 -10.73 -12.34 5.71
C ASP A 360 -10.69 -12.37 7.25
N ASP A 361 -9.80 -11.59 7.86
CA ASP A 361 -9.56 -11.67 9.30
C ASP A 361 -10.52 -10.81 10.15
N GLY A 362 -11.36 -9.96 9.54
CA GLY A 362 -12.22 -9.01 10.26
C GLY A 362 -11.43 -8.03 11.16
N THR A 363 -10.10 -8.10 11.12
CA THR A 363 -9.15 -7.21 11.75
C THR A 363 -9.20 -5.89 11.00
N GLN A 364 -10.21 -5.09 11.35
CA GLN A 364 -10.06 -3.65 11.21
C GLN A 364 -8.79 -3.29 11.98
N ILE A 365 -7.72 -2.94 11.26
CA ILE A 365 -6.50 -2.39 11.85
C ILE A 365 -6.96 -1.24 12.72
N ALA A 366 -6.92 -1.47 14.03
CA ALA A 366 -7.58 -0.73 15.09
C ALA A 366 -8.20 0.59 14.60
N VAL A 367 -9.48 0.57 14.22
CA VAL A 367 -10.28 1.80 14.20
C VAL A 367 -10.08 2.41 15.56
N ARG A 368 -9.45 3.57 15.58
CA ARG A 368 -9.06 4.29 16.79
C ARG A 368 -10.34 4.52 17.58
N THR A 369 -10.61 3.66 18.55
CA THR A 369 -11.77 3.79 19.42
C THR A 369 -11.54 5.08 20.18
N ASP A 370 -12.48 6.02 20.06
CA ASP A 370 -12.36 7.27 20.80
C ASP A 370 -12.34 6.91 22.29
N GLN A 371 -11.21 7.20 22.95
CA GLN A 371 -10.99 6.82 24.35
C GLN A 371 -12.01 7.47 25.29
N THR A 372 -12.67 8.55 24.86
CA THR A 372 -13.67 9.23 25.67
C THR A 372 -15.06 8.62 25.56
N THR A 373 -15.43 8.05 24.41
CA THR A 373 -16.78 7.51 24.20
C THR A 373 -16.83 5.99 24.16
N GLY A 374 -15.72 5.31 23.87
CA GLY A 374 -15.69 3.86 23.66
C GLY A 374 -16.46 3.41 22.41
N GLU A 375 -16.96 4.36 21.60
CA GLU A 375 -17.64 4.07 20.35
C GLU A 375 -16.60 3.93 19.22
N LEU A 376 -16.84 2.96 18.33
CA LEU A 376 -16.12 2.87 17.07
C LEU A 376 -16.41 4.16 16.30
N GLY A 377 -15.40 4.96 16.01
CA GLY A 377 -15.58 6.16 15.18
C GLY A 377 -16.16 5.74 13.84
N GLU A 378 -17.44 6.05 13.61
CA GLU A 378 -18.07 5.90 12.30
C GLU A 378 -17.33 6.83 11.33
N ASN A 379 -16.73 6.26 10.28
CA ASN A 379 -16.13 7.01 9.17
C ASN A 379 -17.18 7.39 8.13
#